data_AF-A0A5X0D2R0-F1
#
_entry.id   AF-A0A5X0D2R0-F1
#
_cell.length_a   1.000
_cell.length_b   1.000
_cell.length_c   1.000
_cell.angle_alpha   90.00
_cell.angle_beta   90.00
_cell.angle_gamma   90.00
#
_symmetry.space_group_name_H-M   'P 1'
#
loop_
_entity.id
_entity.type
_entity.pdbx_description
1 polymer ?
#
loop_
_entity_poly.entity_id
_entity_poly.type
_entity_poly.pdbx_seq_one_letter_code
_entity_poly.pdbx_strand_id
1 'polypeptide(L)'
;VCKDLIGTWKTTADNPPYTMTISPPVESCGEKCVKLNVQYELDVTHRNALYCHEGQEGVKGQGPMVIAFEGAYGGHAIGTYNRQLQLLWAGVISKNKKGKWITKMENYWFRQVKAH
;
A
#
# COMPACT_ATOMS: atom_id res chain seq x y z
N VAL A 1 4.31 13.41 -3.04
CA VAL A 1 5.63 12.79 -2.78
C VAL A 1 5.42 11.57 -1.91
N CYS A 2 6.28 10.54 -1.97
CA CYS A 2 6.10 9.27 -1.24
C CYS A 2 5.93 9.46 0.27
N LYS A 3 6.46 10.55 0.83
CA LYS A 3 6.21 10.96 2.22
C LYS A 3 4.73 11.15 2.56
N ASP A 4 3.89 11.48 1.58
CA ASP A 4 2.44 11.68 1.78
C ASP A 4 1.74 10.37 2.16
N LEU A 5 2.37 9.21 1.90
CA LEU A 5 1.87 7.90 2.30
C LEU A 5 2.12 7.61 3.78
N ILE A 6 3.03 8.33 4.44
CA ILE A 6 3.39 8.09 5.83
C ILE A 6 2.19 8.46 6.71
N GLY A 7 1.78 7.55 7.59
CA GLY A 7 0.62 7.71 8.43
C GLY A 7 -0.12 6.41 8.68
N THR A 8 -1.24 6.51 9.38
CA THR A 8 -2.17 5.41 9.60
C THR A 8 -3.35 5.54 8.65
N TRP A 9 -3.68 4.42 8.01
CA TRP A 9 -4.70 4.26 6.97
C TRP A 9 -5.71 3.22 7.42
N LYS A 10 -7.00 3.52 7.24
CA LYS A 10 -8.09 2.59 7.54
C LYS A 10 -8.89 2.30 6.27
N THR A 11 -9.28 1.05 6.09
CA THR A 11 -10.19 0.67 5.00
C THR A 11 -11.53 1.40 5.14
N THR A 12 -12.16 1.68 4.01
CA THR A 12 -13.53 2.19 3.93
C THR A 12 -14.58 1.08 3.92
N ALA A 13 -14.17 -0.18 3.84
CA ALA A 13 -15.07 -1.33 3.93
C ALA A 13 -15.48 -1.60 5.39
N ASP A 14 -16.73 -2.01 5.58
CA ASP A 14 -17.31 -2.20 6.93
C ASP A 14 -16.83 -3.50 7.62
N ASN A 15 -16.38 -4.51 6.87
CA ASN A 15 -15.92 -5.79 7.44
C ASN A 15 -14.99 -6.59 6.49
N PRO A 16 -13.78 -7.00 6.91
CA PRO A 16 -13.13 -6.69 8.18
C PRO A 16 -12.53 -5.28 8.21
N PRO A 17 -12.56 -4.58 9.36
CA PRO A 17 -11.92 -3.28 9.51
C PRO A 17 -10.39 -3.44 9.53
N TYR A 18 -9.76 -3.20 8.38
CA TYR A 18 -8.31 -3.23 8.22
C TYR A 18 -7.66 -1.87 8.52
N THR A 19 -6.60 -1.89 9.33
CA THR A 19 -5.75 -0.72 9.61
C THR A 19 -4.31 -1.01 9.22
N MET A 20 -3.68 -0.04 8.56
CA MET A 20 -2.31 -0.09 8.08
C MET A 20 -1.55 1.16 8.51
N THR A 21 -0.34 0.99 9.03
CA THR A 21 0.56 2.08 9.36
C THR A 21 1.77 2.03 8.44
N ILE A 22 2.02 3.13 7.75
CA ILE A 22 3.17 3.33 6.86
C ILE A 22 4.12 4.31 7.57
N SER A 23 5.38 3.93 7.77
CA SER A 23 6.36 4.75 8.47
C SER A 23 7.52 5.21 7.56
N PRO A 24 8.19 6.33 7.91
CA PRO A 24 9.24 6.96 7.11
C PRO A 24 10.40 6.03 6.75
N PRO A 25 11.18 6.42 5.72
CA PRO A 25 11.89 5.50 4.86
C PRO A 25 13.02 4.79 5.57
N VAL A 26 13.19 3.53 5.18
CA VAL A 26 14.36 2.74 5.59
C VAL A 26 15.51 3.04 4.63
N GLU A 27 15.24 3.03 3.32
CA GLU A 27 16.26 3.08 2.26
C GLU A 27 15.72 3.66 0.94
N SER A 28 16.60 4.26 0.13
CA SER A 28 16.33 4.54 -1.29
C SER A 28 16.47 3.24 -2.09
N CYS A 29 15.54 2.97 -3.02
CA CYS A 29 15.52 1.75 -3.84
C CYS A 29 15.83 2.00 -5.33
N GLY A 30 16.36 3.18 -5.66
CA GLY A 30 16.65 3.61 -7.03
C GLY A 30 16.15 5.02 -7.32
N GLU A 31 16.27 5.47 -8.57
CA GLU A 31 15.82 6.80 -8.96
C GLU A 31 14.30 6.93 -8.75
N LYS A 32 13.88 7.96 -8.00
CA LYS A 32 12.47 8.21 -7.63
C LYS A 32 11.78 7.04 -6.91
N CYS A 33 12.55 6.17 -6.25
CA CYS A 33 12.05 5.01 -5.50
C CYS A 33 12.39 5.14 -4.02
N VAL A 34 11.38 4.98 -3.17
CA VAL A 34 11.55 4.96 -1.71
C VAL A 34 10.97 3.68 -1.13
N LYS A 35 11.74 3.01 -0.27
CA LYS A 35 11.28 1.86 0.51
C LYS A 35 10.78 2.32 1.89
N LEU A 36 9.48 2.18 2.12
CA LEU A 36 8.79 2.50 3.36
C LEU A 36 8.50 1.21 4.14
N ASN A 37 8.37 1.34 5.46
CA ASN A 37 7.93 0.24 6.32
C ASN A 37 6.41 0.23 6.40
N VAL A 38 5.81 -0.96 6.34
CA VAL A 38 4.38 -1.14 6.54
C VAL A 38 4.12 -2.15 7.63
N GLN A 39 3.23 -1.77 8.55
CA GLN A 39 2.65 -2.66 9.53
C GLN A 39 1.13 -2.71 9.35
N TYR A 40 0.54 -3.89 9.47
CA TYR A 40 -0.91 -4.06 9.46
C TYR A 40 -1.34 -5.22 10.35
N GLU A 41 -2.59 -5.18 10.80
CA GLU A 41 -3.18 -6.19 11.67
C GLU A 41 -4.37 -6.84 10.96
N LEU A 42 -4.31 -8.17 10.82
CA LEU A 42 -5.43 -9.01 10.42
C LEU A 42 -5.81 -9.89 11.62
N ASP A 43 -5.24 -11.09 11.68
CA ASP A 43 -5.32 -12.00 12.84
C ASP A 43 -4.07 -11.88 13.74
N VAL A 44 -2.95 -11.45 13.15
CA VAL A 44 -1.67 -11.18 13.80
C VAL A 44 -1.08 -9.89 13.22
N THR A 45 -0.09 -9.31 13.91
CA THR A 45 0.66 -8.17 13.38
C THR A 45 1.61 -8.63 12.28
N HIS A 46 1.45 -8.06 11.09
CA HIS A 46 2.32 -8.28 9.94
C HIS A 46 3.20 -7.06 9.69
N ARG A 47 4.44 -7.29 9.24
CA ARG A 47 5.38 -6.25 8.82
C ARG A 47 5.91 -6.58 7.43
N ASN A 48 5.84 -5.61 6.53
CA ASN A 48 6.28 -5.73 5.13
C ASN A 48 6.98 -4.45 4.66
N ALA A 49 7.57 -4.52 3.46
CA ALA A 49 8.09 -3.36 2.76
C ALA A 49 7.09 -2.83 1.73
N LEU A 50 7.12 -1.51 1.54
CA LEU A 50 6.36 -0.80 0.55
C LEU A 50 7.29 -0.01 -0.35
N TYR A 51 7.27 -0.30 -1.63
CA TYR A 51 8.04 0.45 -2.62
C TYR A 51 7.13 1.50 -3.23
N CYS A 52 7.49 2.76 -3.03
CA CYS A 52 6.80 3.90 -3.60
C CYS A 52 7.65 4.50 -4.72
N HIS A 53 7.07 4.57 -5.92
CA HIS A 53 7.67 5.26 -7.05
C HIS A 53 6.98 6.61 -7.27
N GLU A 54 7.75 7.69 -7.25
CA GLU A 54 7.23 9.04 -7.48
C GLU A 54 7.04 9.29 -8.98
N GLY A 55 5.78 9.35 -9.40
CA GLY A 55 5.38 9.92 -10.66
C GLY A 55 4.76 11.32 -10.50
N GLN A 56 4.85 12.14 -11.55
CA GLN A 56 4.22 13.45 -11.62
C GLN A 56 2.94 13.40 -12.46
N GLU A 57 1.84 13.90 -11.88
CA GLU A 57 0.57 14.06 -12.58
C GLU A 57 0.74 14.99 -13.80
N GLY A 58 0.14 14.61 -14.94
CA GLY A 58 0.15 15.40 -16.16
C GLY A 58 1.46 15.37 -16.97
N VAL A 59 2.50 14.68 -16.51
CA VAL A 59 3.77 14.57 -17.24
C VAL A 59 3.79 13.31 -18.11
N LYS A 60 3.83 13.50 -19.43
CA LYS A 60 3.90 12.40 -20.40
C LYS A 60 5.11 11.49 -20.11
N GLY A 61 4.86 10.19 -19.93
CA GLY A 61 5.90 9.20 -19.63
C GLY A 61 6.24 9.03 -18.15
N GLN A 62 5.62 9.79 -17.24
CA GLN A 62 5.66 9.52 -15.81
C GLN A 62 4.31 8.93 -15.37
N GLY A 63 4.33 7.71 -14.80
CA GLY A 63 3.12 7.04 -14.31
C GLY A 63 2.54 7.68 -13.05
N PRO A 64 1.40 7.20 -12.51
CA PRO A 64 0.90 7.61 -11.20
C PRO A 64 1.84 7.18 -10.07
N MET A 65 1.59 7.63 -8.83
CA MET A 65 2.28 7.09 -7.66
C MET A 65 1.90 5.62 -7.49
N VAL A 66 2.83 4.72 -7.79
CA VAL A 66 2.63 3.26 -7.70
C VAL A 66 3.22 2.75 -6.40
N ILE A 67 2.45 1.88 -5.76
CA ILE A 67 2.76 1.27 -4.48
C ILE A 67 2.82 -0.24 -4.69
N ALA A 68 3.96 -0.87 -4.40
CA ALA A 68 4.10 -2.32 -4.44
C ALA A 68 4.42 -2.86 -3.06
N PHE A 69 3.68 -3.88 -2.63
CA PHE A 69 3.94 -4.63 -1.40
C PHE A 69 4.76 -5.87 -1.72
N GLU A 70 5.82 -6.12 -0.94
CA GLU A 70 6.62 -7.34 -1.03
C GLU A 70 6.53 -8.11 0.29
N GLY A 71 6.23 -9.41 0.19
CA GLY A 71 6.24 -10.30 1.34
C GLY A 71 6.12 -11.77 0.95
N ALA A 72 6.94 -12.63 1.57
CA ALA A 72 6.97 -14.09 1.39
C ALA A 72 5.62 -14.79 1.72
N TYR A 73 4.72 -14.10 2.43
CA TYR A 73 3.50 -14.68 2.99
C TYR A 73 2.20 -14.31 2.30
N GLY A 74 2.15 -13.40 1.33
CA GLY A 74 0.87 -13.10 0.69
C GLY A 74 0.60 -11.64 0.38
N GLY A 75 1.08 -11.12 -0.74
CA GLY A 75 0.38 -10.05 -1.42
C GLY A 75 1.30 -9.25 -2.33
N HIS A 76 1.43 -9.68 -3.59
CA HIS A 76 1.78 -8.74 -4.65
C HIS A 76 0.58 -7.80 -4.82
N ALA A 77 0.54 -6.77 -3.99
CA ALA A 77 -0.48 -5.75 -4.06
C ALA A 77 0.07 -4.55 -4.82
N ILE A 78 -0.69 -4.10 -5.82
CA ILE A 78 -0.42 -2.85 -6.55
C ILE A 78 -1.44 -1.85 -6.07
N GLY A 79 -0.97 -0.72 -5.58
CA GLY A 79 -1.80 0.39 -5.16
C GLY A 79 -1.49 1.69 -5.90
N THR A 80 -2.45 2.60 -5.89
CA THR A 80 -2.29 3.97 -6.37
C THR A 80 -2.87 4.93 -5.36
N TYR A 81 -2.18 6.05 -5.13
CA TYR A 81 -2.65 7.12 -4.26
C TYR A 81 -3.10 8.33 -5.08
N ASN A 82 -4.34 8.78 -4.84
CA ASN A 82 -4.88 10.01 -5.42
C ASN A 82 -4.82 11.14 -4.38
N ARG A 83 -3.98 12.15 -4.64
CA ARG A 83 -3.82 13.31 -3.74
C ARG A 83 -5.06 14.18 -3.63
N GLN A 84 -5.79 14.39 -4.73
CA GLN A 84 -6.98 15.24 -4.73
C GLN A 84 -8.09 14.65 -3.86
N LEU A 85 -8.24 13.32 -3.92
CA LEU A 85 -9.26 12.59 -3.15
C LEU A 85 -8.78 12.17 -1.76
N GLN A 86 -7.46 12.26 -1.48
CA GLN A 86 -6.82 11.69 -0.29
C GLN A 86 -7.21 10.22 -0.06
N LEU A 87 -7.25 9.46 -1.16
CA LEU A 87 -7.66 8.05 -1.18
C LEU A 87 -6.53 7.19 -1.74
N LEU A 88 -6.23 6.12 -1.01
CA LEU A 88 -5.35 5.05 -1.47
C LEU A 88 -6.19 3.87 -1.95
N TRP A 89 -5.98 3.44 -3.18
CA TRP A 89 -6.50 2.18 -3.67
C TRP A 89 -5.41 1.12 -3.61
N ALA A 90 -5.74 -0.12 -3.23
CA ALA A 90 -4.85 -1.26 -3.39
C ALA A 90 -5.62 -2.51 -3.85
N GLY A 91 -5.08 -3.18 -4.87
CA GLY A 91 -5.48 -4.53 -5.24
C GLY A 91 -4.65 -5.56 -4.48
N VAL A 92 -5.26 -6.54 -3.84
CA VAL A 92 -4.60 -7.57 -3.03
C VAL A 92 -4.96 -8.96 -3.57
N ILE A 93 -3.96 -9.79 -3.83
CA ILE A 93 -4.16 -11.20 -4.19
C ILE A 93 -4.19 -12.02 -2.90
N SER A 94 -5.33 -12.63 -2.58
CA SER A 94 -5.51 -13.40 -1.35
C SER A 94 -5.00 -14.84 -1.47
N LYS A 95 -4.72 -15.45 -0.31
CA LYS A 95 -4.47 -16.89 -0.18
C LYS A 95 -5.72 -17.57 0.40
N ASN A 96 -6.00 -18.79 -0.03
CA ASN A 96 -7.06 -19.61 0.55
C ASN A 96 -6.67 -20.14 1.95
N LYS A 97 -7.61 -20.83 2.62
CA LYS A 97 -7.39 -21.47 3.94
C LYS A 97 -6.23 -22.46 3.99
N LYS A 98 -5.70 -22.91 2.85
CA LYS A 98 -4.53 -23.81 2.73
C LYS A 98 -3.24 -23.05 2.43
N GLY A 99 -3.25 -21.71 2.49
CA GLY A 99 -2.10 -20.87 2.17
C GLY A 99 -1.75 -20.82 0.68
N LYS A 100 -2.60 -21.34 -0.22
CA LYS A 100 -2.38 -21.26 -1.67
C LYS A 100 -2.98 -20.00 -2.24
N TRP A 101 -2.26 -19.37 -3.16
CA TRP A 101 -2.74 -18.21 -3.91
C TRP A 101 -4.03 -18.51 -4.66
N ILE A 102 -4.93 -17.54 -4.65
CA ILE A 102 -6.16 -17.57 -5.46
C ILE A 102 -5.96 -16.58 -6.60
N THR A 103 -6.31 -16.96 -7.83
CA THR A 103 -6.32 -16.06 -9.00
C THR A 103 -7.53 -15.12 -8.95
N LYS A 104 -7.72 -14.45 -7.81
CA LYS A 104 -8.75 -13.44 -7.55
C LYS A 104 -8.08 -12.29 -6.83
N MET A 105 -8.31 -11.08 -7.33
CA MET A 105 -7.84 -9.85 -6.73
C MET A 105 -8.99 -9.17 -6.00
N GLU A 106 -8.77 -8.81 -4.74
CA GLU A 106 -9.68 -8.00 -3.96
C GLU A 106 -9.22 -6.54 -4.00
N ASN A 107 -10.16 -5.60 -4.04
CA ASN A 107 -9.87 -4.17 -4.14
C ASN A 107 -10.30 -3.44 -2.87
N TYR A 108 -9.37 -2.68 -2.30
CA TYR A 108 -9.59 -1.93 -1.06
C TYR A 108 -9.33 -0.45 -1.28
N TRP A 109 -10.19 0.38 -0.71
CA TRP A 109 -10.01 1.82 -0.63
C TRP A 109 -9.73 2.22 0.81
N PHE A 110 -8.66 2.99 1.02
CA PHE A 110 -8.21 3.44 2.32
C PHE A 110 -8.26 4.95 2.43
N ARG A 111 -8.62 5.44 3.62
CA ARG A 111 -8.51 6.84 4.02
C ARG A 111 -7.43 6.98 5.08
N GLN A 112 -6.65 8.06 4.99
CA GLN A 112 -5.70 8.41 6.04
C GLN A 112 -6.48 8.91 7.26
N VAL A 113 -6.23 8.30 8.42
CA VAL A 113 -6.88 8.67 9.69
C VAL A 113 -5.93 9.39 10.64
N LYS A 114 -4.62 9.32 10.37
CA LYS A 114 -3.58 10.04 11.12
C LYS A 114 -2.37 10.27 10.24
N ALA A 115 -1.94 11.52 10.11
CA ALA A 115 -0.65 11.89 9.54
C ALA A 115 0.44 11.83 10.63
N HIS A 116 1.68 11.51 10.22
CA HIS A 116 2.85 11.55 11.09
C HIS A 116 3.81 12.66 10.67
#